data_AF-A0A378W1R0-F1
#
_entry.id   AF-A0A378W1R0-F1
#
_cell.length_a   1.000
_cell.length_b   1.000
_cell.length_c   1.000
_cell.angle_alpha   90.00
_cell.angle_beta   90.00
_cell.angle_gamma   90.00
#
_symmetry.space_group_name_H-M   'P 1'
#
loop_
_entity.id
_entity.type
_entity.pdbx_description
1 polymer ?
#
loop_
_entity_poly.entity_id
_entity_poly.type
_entity_poly.pdbx_seq_one_letter_code
_entity_poly.pdbx_strand_id
1 'polypeptide(L)'
;MQDTRQIPFCQEHRARMYHFHQDAEYPKGVYRMCTAATYRSGYPEWKILFSVADFDELLGDDVYLGGVSHLVEQPNRALLTLNKSGGDTAYTLEVDLEAGELVEGGFHFPAGKNHVSWRDENSVWVCPAWDERQLTESGYPREVWLVERGKSFEESLPAYQIDKGAMMVNAWRYLDPQGSPIDLIEASDGFYTKTYLQVSSEGGAKPLNLPNDCDVVGYLAGHLC
;
A
#
# COMPACT_ATOMS: atom_id res chain seq x y z
N MET A 1 -5.12 -24.03 -6.12
CA MET A 1 -4.98 -24.66 -4.79
C MET A 1 -3.51 -24.74 -4.44
N GLN A 2 -3.07 -23.99 -3.43
CA GLN A 2 -1.70 -24.14 -2.92
C GLN A 2 -1.57 -25.47 -2.16
N ASP A 3 -0.40 -26.11 -2.30
CA ASP A 3 -0.07 -27.34 -1.58
C ASP A 3 0.17 -27.01 -0.11
N THR A 4 -0.58 -27.66 0.79
CA THR A 4 -0.44 -27.50 2.26
C THR A 4 0.96 -27.84 2.81
N ARG A 5 1.85 -28.42 1.99
CA ARG A 5 3.26 -28.69 2.31
C ARG A 5 4.20 -27.53 1.96
N GLN A 6 3.71 -26.45 1.35
CA GLN A 6 4.54 -25.28 1.07
C GLN A 6 4.92 -24.54 2.36
N ILE A 7 6.18 -24.12 2.44
CA ILE A 7 6.66 -23.30 3.56
C ILE A 7 5.89 -21.97 3.51
N PRO A 8 5.18 -21.60 4.59
CA PRO A 8 4.46 -20.35 4.63
C PRO A 8 5.43 -19.17 4.64
N PHE A 9 5.55 -18.45 3.52
CA PHE A 9 6.35 -17.23 3.43
C PHE A 9 5.63 -16.10 4.18
N CYS A 10 6.17 -15.75 5.34
CA CYS A 10 5.52 -14.83 6.25
C CYS A 10 6.18 -13.47 6.26
N GLN A 11 5.38 -12.43 6.45
CA GLN A 11 5.87 -11.11 6.84
C GLN A 11 6.00 -11.07 8.36
N GLU A 12 7.14 -10.61 8.89
CA GLU A 12 7.33 -10.42 10.33
C GLU A 12 7.09 -8.97 10.71
N HIS A 13 6.15 -8.73 11.63
CA HIS A 13 5.98 -7.43 12.27
C HIS A 13 5.90 -7.61 13.79
N ARG A 14 6.81 -6.96 14.53
CA ARG A 14 6.85 -6.98 16.01
C ARG A 14 6.72 -8.40 16.59
N ALA A 15 7.54 -9.33 16.10
CA ALA A 15 7.56 -10.75 16.51
C ALA A 15 6.25 -11.53 16.25
N ARG A 16 5.40 -11.05 15.35
CA ARG A 16 4.24 -11.78 14.79
C ARG A 16 4.50 -12.10 13.33
N MET A 17 4.14 -13.30 12.91
CA MET A 17 4.29 -13.80 11.55
C MET A 17 2.92 -13.79 10.87
N TYR A 18 2.81 -13.05 9.77
CA TYR A 18 1.60 -12.92 8.99
C TYR A 18 1.71 -13.68 7.68
N HIS A 19 0.65 -14.40 7.33
CA HIS A 19 0.64 -15.29 6.17
C HIS A 19 -0.71 -15.22 5.47
N PHE A 20 -0.69 -15.07 4.16
CA PHE A 20 -1.86 -15.29 3.31
C PHE A 20 -1.93 -16.76 2.92
N HIS A 21 -3.03 -17.44 3.23
CA HIS A 21 -3.21 -18.88 3.02
C HIS A 21 -4.43 -19.16 2.16
N GLN A 22 -4.29 -19.98 1.13
CA GLN A 22 -5.38 -20.34 0.23
C GLN A 22 -5.40 -21.85 -0.04
N ASP A 23 -6.51 -22.52 0.24
CA ASP A 23 -6.68 -23.96 0.05
C ASP A 23 -8.12 -24.32 -0.38
N ALA A 24 -8.54 -25.58 -0.13
CA ALA A 24 -9.89 -26.04 -0.44
C ALA A 24 -10.97 -25.45 0.46
N GLU A 25 -10.63 -25.21 1.72
CA GLU A 25 -11.53 -24.66 2.73
C GLU A 25 -11.64 -23.14 2.55
N TYR A 26 -10.52 -22.49 2.20
CA TYR A 26 -10.42 -21.06 1.94
C TYR A 26 -10.05 -20.81 0.47
N PRO A 27 -11.00 -20.98 -0.48
CA PRO A 27 -10.72 -20.85 -1.91
C PRO A 27 -10.34 -19.43 -2.33
N LYS A 28 -10.79 -18.40 -1.61
CA LYS A 28 -10.34 -16.99 -1.78
C LYS A 28 -9.16 -16.61 -0.89
N GLY A 29 -8.84 -17.48 0.05
CA GLY A 29 -7.77 -17.31 1.01
C GLY A 29 -8.17 -16.53 2.25
N VAL A 30 -7.36 -16.71 3.29
CA VAL A 30 -7.45 -16.06 4.59
C VAL A 30 -6.12 -15.42 4.92
N TYR A 31 -6.19 -14.26 5.58
CA TYR A 31 -5.01 -13.67 6.19
C TYR A 31 -4.95 -14.10 7.65
N ARG A 32 -3.85 -14.74 8.03
CA ARG A 32 -3.68 -15.35 9.36
C ARG A 32 -2.36 -14.94 9.98
N MET A 33 -2.31 -14.97 11.30
CA MET A 33 -1.15 -14.60 12.08
C MET A 33 -0.84 -15.64 13.15
N CYS A 34 0.45 -15.87 13.41
CA CYS A 34 0.91 -16.59 14.60
C CYS A 34 2.08 -15.85 15.24
N THR A 35 2.51 -16.28 16.43
CA THR A 35 3.72 -15.71 17.04
C THR A 35 4.97 -16.22 16.34
N ALA A 36 6.04 -15.43 16.33
CA ALA A 36 7.33 -15.88 15.81
C ALA A 36 7.89 -17.07 16.60
N ALA A 37 7.51 -17.23 17.88
CA ALA A 37 7.88 -18.38 18.69
C ALA A 37 7.22 -19.68 18.17
N THR A 38 5.90 -19.68 17.96
CA THR A 38 5.15 -20.84 17.43
C THR A 38 5.53 -21.14 15.98
N TYR A 39 5.85 -20.10 15.19
CA TYR A 39 6.35 -20.30 13.84
C TYR A 39 7.70 -21.03 13.83
N ARG A 40 8.66 -20.56 14.63
CA ARG A 40 10.01 -21.14 14.71
C ARG A 40 10.04 -22.53 15.35
N SER A 41 9.04 -22.92 16.14
CA SER A 41 8.93 -24.28 16.67
C SER A 41 8.51 -25.30 15.62
N GLY A 42 8.05 -24.86 14.44
CA GLY A 42 7.48 -25.72 13.41
C GLY A 42 6.00 -26.05 13.61
N TYR A 43 5.40 -25.57 14.70
CA TYR A 43 3.98 -25.77 15.04
C TYR A 43 3.28 -24.41 15.19
N PRO A 44 3.00 -23.72 14.07
CA PRO A 44 2.38 -22.40 14.11
C PRO A 44 0.93 -22.48 14.60
N GLU A 45 0.61 -21.74 15.65
CA GLU A 45 -0.75 -21.55 16.15
C GLU A 45 -1.41 -20.39 15.39
N TRP A 46 -2.03 -20.70 14.25
CA TRP A 46 -2.63 -19.69 13.38
C TRP A 46 -3.95 -19.15 13.95
N LYS A 47 -4.01 -17.83 14.13
CA LYS A 47 -5.24 -17.05 14.29
C LYS A 47 -5.62 -16.45 12.94
N ILE A 48 -6.81 -16.76 12.43
CA ILE A 48 -7.37 -16.09 11.25
C ILE A 48 -7.74 -14.66 11.64
N LEU A 49 -7.30 -13.69 10.84
CA LEU A 49 -7.57 -12.26 11.05
C LEU A 49 -8.74 -11.81 10.19
N PHE A 50 -8.78 -12.22 8.92
CA PHE A 50 -9.90 -11.99 8.02
C PHE A 50 -9.95 -13.04 6.89
N SER A 51 -11.13 -13.23 6.32
CA SER A 51 -11.34 -13.97 5.07
C SER A 51 -11.50 -13.00 3.91
N VAL A 52 -10.91 -13.31 2.75
CA VAL A 52 -11.08 -12.48 1.56
C VAL A 52 -12.52 -12.52 1.05
N ALA A 53 -13.25 -13.62 1.31
CA ALA A 53 -14.65 -13.75 0.91
C ALA A 53 -15.57 -12.74 1.63
N ASP A 54 -15.23 -12.32 2.85
CA ASP A 54 -16.03 -11.35 3.60
C ASP A 54 -16.06 -9.97 2.89
N PHE A 55 -15.01 -9.66 2.13
CA PHE A 55 -14.93 -8.42 1.35
C PHE A 55 -15.78 -8.46 0.08
N ASP A 56 -16.10 -9.64 -0.47
CA ASP A 56 -17.02 -9.72 -1.60
C ASP A 56 -18.41 -9.25 -1.20
N GLU A 57 -18.88 -9.73 -0.05
CA GLU A 57 -20.20 -9.38 0.50
C GLU A 57 -20.26 -7.90 0.86
N LEU A 58 -19.18 -7.40 1.48
CA LEU A 58 -19.06 -6.01 1.90
C LEU A 58 -19.02 -5.03 0.71
N LEU A 59 -18.27 -5.35 -0.34
CA LEU A 59 -18.09 -4.48 -1.50
C LEU A 59 -19.12 -4.72 -2.61
N GLY A 60 -19.84 -5.85 -2.58
CA GLY A 60 -20.78 -6.25 -3.62
C GLY A 60 -20.10 -6.58 -4.95
N ASP A 61 -18.82 -6.96 -4.92
CA ASP A 61 -17.97 -7.24 -6.08
C ASP A 61 -17.11 -8.48 -5.83
N ASP A 62 -16.79 -9.22 -6.90
CA ASP A 62 -15.84 -10.34 -6.81
C ASP A 62 -14.41 -9.81 -6.71
N VAL A 63 -13.79 -9.93 -5.54
CA VAL A 63 -12.44 -9.42 -5.28
C VAL A 63 -11.44 -10.51 -4.87
N TYR A 64 -10.16 -10.21 -5.04
CA TYR A 64 -9.05 -10.99 -4.52
C TYR A 64 -8.03 -10.09 -3.84
N LEU A 65 -7.31 -10.64 -2.84
CA LEU A 65 -6.30 -9.89 -2.12
C LEU A 65 -5.07 -9.65 -3.00
N GLY A 66 -4.85 -8.39 -3.39
CA GLY A 66 -3.68 -7.94 -4.14
C GLY A 66 -2.49 -7.58 -3.25
N GLY A 67 -2.75 -7.18 -2.00
CA GLY A 67 -1.68 -6.84 -1.06
C GLY A 67 -2.18 -6.46 0.34
N VAL A 68 -1.27 -6.54 1.30
CA VAL A 68 -1.47 -6.07 2.69
C VAL A 68 -0.27 -5.20 3.03
N SER A 69 -0.51 -3.91 3.28
CA SER A 69 0.50 -2.95 3.68
C SER A 69 0.30 -2.56 5.14
N HIS A 70 1.15 -3.09 6.01
CA HIS A 70 1.13 -2.76 7.44
C HIS A 70 1.71 -1.37 7.68
N LEU A 71 1.08 -0.59 8.55
CA LEU A 71 1.67 0.63 9.07
C LEU A 71 2.88 0.26 9.94
N VAL A 72 4.09 0.71 9.55
CA VAL A 72 5.35 0.31 10.21
C VAL A 72 5.33 0.60 11.71
N GLU A 73 4.85 1.77 12.11
CA GLU A 73 4.80 2.21 13.51
C GLU A 73 3.67 1.55 14.31
N GLN A 74 2.62 1.04 13.64
CA GLN A 74 1.51 0.32 14.28
C GLN A 74 1.02 -0.82 13.38
N PRO A 75 1.71 -1.98 13.35
CA PRO A 75 1.40 -3.04 12.39
C PRO A 75 0.04 -3.72 12.54
N ASN A 76 -0.76 -3.37 13.54
CA ASN A 76 -2.15 -3.80 13.61
C ASN A 76 -3.05 -3.04 12.62
N ARG A 77 -2.65 -1.85 12.18
CA ARG A 77 -3.31 -1.09 11.11
C ARG A 77 -2.73 -1.52 9.77
N ALA A 78 -3.58 -1.92 8.84
CA ALA A 78 -3.16 -2.33 7.51
C ALA A 78 -4.05 -1.70 6.43
N LEU A 79 -3.44 -1.34 5.30
CA LEU A 79 -4.15 -1.05 4.06
C LEU A 79 -4.23 -2.35 3.26
N LEU A 80 -5.45 -2.77 2.94
CA LEU A 80 -5.71 -3.89 2.06
C LEU A 80 -5.90 -3.36 0.64
N THR A 81 -5.17 -3.94 -0.31
CA THR A 81 -5.43 -3.75 -1.73
C THR A 81 -6.25 -4.93 -2.22
N LEU A 82 -7.51 -4.67 -2.60
CA LEU A 82 -8.46 -5.69 -3.04
C LEU A 82 -8.75 -5.48 -4.53
N ASN A 83 -8.17 -6.34 -5.36
CA ASN A 83 -8.27 -6.24 -6.81
C ASN A 83 -9.62 -6.81 -7.26
N LYS A 84 -10.30 -6.08 -8.15
CA LYS A 84 -11.54 -6.54 -8.77
C LYS A 84 -11.25 -7.60 -9.83
N SER A 85 -11.95 -8.73 -9.77
CA SER A 85 -11.87 -9.77 -10.78
C SER A 85 -12.26 -9.23 -12.17
N GLY A 86 -11.48 -9.61 -13.19
CA GLY A 86 -11.75 -9.23 -14.58
C GLY A 86 -11.39 -7.79 -14.96
N GLY A 87 -10.74 -7.04 -14.06
CA GLY A 87 -10.26 -5.69 -14.32
C GLY A 87 -8.85 -5.45 -13.77
N ASP A 88 -8.36 -4.25 -14.02
CA ASP A 88 -7.07 -3.74 -13.50
C ASP A 88 -7.36 -2.57 -12.56
N THR A 89 -8.20 -2.80 -11.57
CA THR A 89 -8.61 -1.79 -10.58
C THR A 89 -8.70 -2.42 -9.20
N ALA A 90 -8.32 -1.68 -8.17
CA ALA A 90 -8.33 -2.16 -6.80
C ALA A 90 -9.03 -1.19 -5.85
N TYR A 91 -9.77 -1.75 -4.91
CA TYR A 91 -10.21 -1.04 -3.71
C TYR A 91 -9.03 -0.96 -2.72
N THR A 92 -8.96 0.14 -1.98
CA THR A 92 -8.04 0.25 -0.84
C THR A 92 -8.87 0.44 0.43
N LEU A 93 -8.71 -0.44 1.42
CA LEU A 93 -9.45 -0.38 2.68
C LEU A 93 -8.51 -0.43 3.88
N GLU A 94 -8.73 0.42 4.87
CA GLU A 94 -8.01 0.37 6.15
C GLU A 94 -8.67 -0.59 7.14
N VAL A 95 -7.92 -1.56 7.62
CA VAL A 95 -8.39 -2.60 8.55
C VAL A 95 -7.59 -2.58 9.85
N ASP A 96 -8.30 -2.74 10.96
CA ASP A 96 -7.73 -3.17 12.23
C ASP A 96 -7.62 -4.70 12.25
N LEU A 97 -6.39 -5.20 12.14
CA LEU A 97 -6.13 -6.64 12.11
C LEU A 97 -6.38 -7.33 13.46
N GLU A 98 -6.35 -6.60 14.57
CA GLU A 98 -6.61 -7.17 15.89
C GLU A 98 -8.10 -7.35 16.14
N ALA A 99 -8.90 -6.35 15.76
CA ALA A 99 -10.36 -6.40 15.77
C ALA A 99 -10.94 -7.26 14.64
N GLY A 100 -10.26 -7.34 13.49
CA GLY A 100 -10.76 -8.00 12.28
C GLY A 100 -11.81 -7.16 11.54
N GLU A 101 -11.77 -5.84 11.70
CA GLU A 101 -12.82 -4.92 11.25
C GLU A 101 -12.23 -3.75 10.44
N LEU A 102 -13.05 -3.15 9.59
CA LEU A 102 -12.70 -1.88 8.96
C LEU A 102 -12.53 -0.80 10.02
N VAL A 103 -11.53 0.06 9.84
CA VAL A 103 -11.36 1.24 10.69
C VAL A 103 -12.46 2.25 10.36
N GLU A 104 -13.30 2.59 11.33
CA GLU A 104 -14.31 3.64 11.18
C GLU A 104 -13.64 5.00 10.90
N GLY A 105 -14.08 5.71 9.86
CA GLY A 105 -13.41 6.93 9.39
C GLY A 105 -11.98 6.68 8.90
N GLY A 106 -11.65 5.43 8.55
CA GLY A 106 -10.38 5.02 8.00
C GLY A 106 -10.18 5.40 6.54
N PHE A 107 -8.99 5.07 6.02
CA PHE A 107 -8.64 5.27 4.63
C PHE A 107 -9.32 4.21 3.75
N HIS A 108 -10.46 4.58 3.18
CA HIS A 108 -11.24 3.75 2.27
C HIS A 108 -11.40 4.45 0.93
N PHE A 109 -10.93 3.81 -0.14
CA PHE A 109 -10.95 4.36 -1.48
C PHE A 109 -11.63 3.41 -2.47
N PRO A 110 -12.42 3.95 -3.42
CA PRO A 110 -13.12 3.14 -4.40
C PRO A 110 -12.14 2.48 -5.40
N ALA A 111 -12.65 1.48 -6.12
CA ALA A 111 -11.89 0.79 -7.13
C ALA A 111 -11.32 1.75 -8.19
N GLY A 112 -10.00 1.69 -8.40
CA GLY A 112 -9.31 2.41 -9.46
C GLY A 112 -7.90 1.90 -9.66
N LYS A 113 -7.18 2.44 -10.64
CA LYS A 113 -5.72 2.22 -10.82
C LYS A 113 -4.89 3.11 -9.89
N ASN A 114 -5.43 3.38 -8.71
CA ASN A 114 -4.80 4.29 -7.76
C ASN A 114 -3.61 3.62 -7.10
N HIS A 115 -2.65 4.43 -6.68
CA HIS A 115 -1.61 3.99 -5.77
C HIS A 115 -1.82 4.67 -4.42
N VAL A 116 -1.96 3.89 -3.36
CA VAL A 116 -2.12 4.38 -2.00
C VAL A 116 -1.04 3.77 -1.12
N SER A 117 -0.33 4.60 -0.37
CA SER A 117 0.72 4.14 0.53
C SER A 117 0.67 4.88 1.86
N TRP A 118 1.10 4.19 2.93
CA TRP A 118 1.22 4.80 4.24
C TRP A 118 2.25 5.93 4.22
N ARG A 119 1.89 7.04 4.84
CA ARG A 119 2.84 8.05 5.30
C ARG A 119 3.02 7.92 6.82
N ASP A 120 1.93 7.91 7.57
CA ASP A 120 1.92 7.65 9.03
C ASP A 120 0.51 7.27 9.48
N GLU A 121 0.30 7.11 10.79
CA GLU A 121 -1.02 6.77 11.38
C GLU A 121 -2.16 7.70 10.93
N ASN A 122 -1.85 8.96 10.63
CA ASN A 122 -2.85 9.98 10.35
C ASN A 122 -2.85 10.44 8.89
N SER A 123 -2.01 9.87 8.03
CA SER A 123 -1.93 10.28 6.63
C SER A 123 -1.44 9.20 5.67
N VAL A 124 -1.94 9.28 4.44
CA VAL A 124 -1.57 8.42 3.31
C VAL A 124 -1.22 9.27 2.10
N TRP A 125 -0.30 8.76 1.29
CA TRP A 125 -0.08 9.25 -0.06
C TRP A 125 -1.09 8.61 -0.99
N VAL A 126 -1.74 9.42 -1.83
CA VAL A 126 -2.74 8.98 -2.80
C VAL A 126 -2.38 9.50 -4.18
N CYS A 127 -2.19 8.58 -5.11
CA CYS A 127 -2.09 8.86 -6.54
C CYS A 127 -3.40 8.39 -7.19
N PRO A 128 -4.35 9.31 -7.43
CA PRO A 128 -5.70 8.95 -7.80
C PRO A 128 -5.82 8.55 -9.27
N ALA A 129 -6.78 7.69 -9.57
CA ALA A 129 -7.12 7.23 -10.91
C ALA A 129 -8.61 6.88 -11.01
N TRP A 130 -9.46 7.78 -10.52
CA TRP A 130 -10.93 7.62 -10.50
C TRP A 130 -11.63 8.48 -11.55
N ASP A 131 -10.95 9.51 -12.06
CA ASP A 131 -11.44 10.42 -13.08
C ASP A 131 -10.40 10.58 -14.19
N GLU A 132 -10.83 10.73 -15.45
CA GLU A 132 -9.93 10.89 -16.60
C GLU A 132 -8.98 12.09 -16.46
N ARG A 133 -9.36 13.13 -15.71
CA ARG A 133 -8.52 14.30 -15.43
C ARG A 133 -7.31 13.97 -14.56
N GLN A 134 -7.36 12.86 -13.82
CA GLN A 134 -6.29 12.38 -12.95
C GLN A 134 -5.30 11.48 -13.68
N LEU A 135 -5.57 11.15 -14.96
CA LEU A 135 -4.80 10.19 -15.72
C LEU A 135 -3.86 10.85 -16.72
N THR A 136 -2.69 10.24 -16.88
CA THR A 136 -1.83 10.46 -18.05
C THR A 136 -2.50 9.90 -19.30
N GLU A 137 -1.96 10.21 -20.48
CA GLU A 137 -2.38 9.59 -21.74
C GLU A 137 -2.17 8.06 -21.75
N SER A 138 -1.27 7.57 -20.88
CA SER A 138 -1.04 6.13 -20.67
C SER A 138 -2.05 5.47 -19.71
N GLY A 139 -2.98 6.25 -19.13
CA GLY A 139 -4.03 5.74 -18.25
C GLY A 139 -3.58 5.45 -16.81
N TYR A 140 -2.46 6.03 -16.37
CA TYR A 140 -1.94 5.92 -14.99
C TYR A 140 -2.12 7.22 -14.21
N PRO A 141 -2.08 7.18 -12.86
CA PRO A 141 -2.12 8.37 -12.04
C PRO A 141 -1.07 9.42 -12.46
N ARG A 142 -1.49 10.69 -12.52
CA ARG A 142 -0.62 11.83 -12.84
C ARG A 142 -0.48 12.84 -11.68
N GLU A 143 -1.23 12.63 -10.61
CA GLU A 143 -1.29 13.51 -9.44
C GLU A 143 -0.84 12.76 -8.18
N VAL A 144 -0.28 13.49 -7.22
CA VAL A 144 0.05 13.01 -5.88
C VAL A 144 -0.63 13.91 -4.87
N TRP A 145 -1.36 13.31 -3.95
CA TRP A 145 -2.10 13.98 -2.89
C TRP A 145 -1.68 13.44 -1.52
N LEU A 146 -1.53 14.34 -0.56
CA LEU A 146 -1.44 14.00 0.85
C LEU A 146 -2.85 14.04 1.45
N VAL A 147 -3.37 12.87 1.81
CA VAL A 147 -4.68 12.74 2.44
C VAL A 147 -4.49 12.50 3.92
N GLU A 148 -5.09 13.36 4.74
CA GLU A 148 -5.07 13.24 6.20
C GLU A 148 -6.38 12.63 6.70
N ARG A 149 -6.30 11.86 7.78
CA ARG A 149 -7.45 11.20 8.39
C ARG A 149 -8.53 12.21 8.77
N GLY A 150 -9.78 11.87 8.47
CA GLY A 150 -10.94 12.72 8.76
C GLY A 150 -11.12 13.91 7.80
N LYS A 151 -10.22 14.11 6.84
CA LYS A 151 -10.42 15.07 5.75
C LYS A 151 -11.04 14.37 4.54
N SER A 152 -11.89 15.09 3.82
CA SER A 152 -12.30 14.68 2.49
C SER A 152 -11.15 14.79 1.48
N PHE A 153 -11.27 14.11 0.35
CA PHE A 153 -10.29 14.23 -0.72
C PHE A 153 -10.18 15.68 -1.25
N GLU A 154 -11.28 16.44 -1.25
CA GLU A 154 -11.30 17.85 -1.67
C GLU A 154 -10.55 18.79 -0.70
N GLU A 155 -10.45 18.40 0.57
CA GLU A 155 -9.70 19.13 1.61
C GLU A 155 -8.23 18.70 1.70
N SER A 156 -7.82 17.72 0.90
CA SER A 156 -6.48 17.15 0.91
C SER A 156 -5.49 18.05 0.18
N LEU A 157 -4.20 17.86 0.46
CA LEU A 157 -3.14 18.74 -0.07
C LEU A 157 -2.56 18.14 -1.36
N PRO A 158 -2.64 18.84 -2.51
CA PRO A 158 -1.94 18.41 -3.71
C PRO A 158 -0.43 18.61 -3.51
N ALA A 159 0.35 17.54 -3.66
CA ALA A 159 1.79 17.55 -3.45
C ALA A 159 2.57 17.67 -4.77
N TYR A 160 2.07 17.04 -5.83
CA TYR A 160 2.73 17.07 -7.14
C TYR A 160 1.76 16.70 -8.27
N GLN A 161 2.03 17.20 -9.48
CA GLN A 161 1.33 16.81 -10.70
C GLN A 161 2.33 16.79 -11.86
N ILE A 162 2.36 15.68 -12.60
CA ILE A 162 3.19 15.54 -13.80
C ILE A 162 2.40 15.97 -15.05
N ASP A 163 3.12 16.18 -16.16
CA ASP A 163 2.49 16.45 -17.45
C ASP A 163 1.65 15.26 -17.93
N LYS A 164 0.57 15.53 -18.68
CA LYS A 164 -0.34 14.49 -19.16
C LYS A 164 0.35 13.50 -20.12
N GLY A 165 1.37 13.94 -20.86
CA GLY A 165 2.15 13.10 -21.77
C GLY A 165 3.20 12.22 -21.08
N ALA A 166 3.40 12.36 -19.78
CA ALA A 166 4.29 11.49 -19.02
C ALA A 166 3.64 10.10 -18.76
N MET A 167 4.40 9.20 -18.13
CA MET A 167 3.92 7.84 -17.88
C MET A 167 3.05 7.77 -16.62
N MET A 168 3.61 8.05 -15.45
CA MET A 168 2.91 7.93 -14.16
C MET A 168 3.61 8.70 -13.04
N VAL A 169 2.89 8.90 -11.93
CA VAL A 169 3.48 9.26 -10.64
C VAL A 169 3.14 8.23 -9.57
N ASN A 170 4.03 8.10 -8.60
CA ASN A 170 3.81 7.32 -7.37
C ASN A 170 4.44 8.05 -6.19
N ALA A 171 3.98 7.77 -4.97
CA ALA A 171 4.51 8.39 -3.76
C ALA A 171 4.50 7.43 -2.57
N TRP A 172 5.52 7.53 -1.72
CA TRP A 172 5.68 6.68 -0.54
C TRP A 172 6.61 7.31 0.50
N ARG A 173 6.66 6.69 1.68
CA ARG A 173 7.61 7.01 2.75
C ARG A 173 8.59 5.87 2.97
N TYR A 174 9.86 6.21 3.12
CA TYR A 174 10.82 5.34 3.82
C TYR A 174 11.05 5.81 5.25
N LEU A 175 11.38 4.86 6.12
CA LEU A 175 11.90 5.10 7.46
C LEU A 175 13.31 4.48 7.51
N ASP A 176 14.30 5.21 8.01
CA ASP A 176 15.60 4.61 8.31
C ASP A 176 15.51 3.74 9.58
N PRO A 177 16.58 3.00 9.96
CA PRO A 177 16.56 2.18 11.18
C PRO A 177 16.39 2.97 12.48
N GLN A 178 16.57 4.30 12.46
CA GLN A 178 16.32 5.20 13.59
C GLN A 178 14.89 5.76 13.58
N GLY A 179 14.10 5.48 12.54
CA GLY A 179 12.74 5.97 12.35
C GLY A 179 12.67 7.35 11.69
N SER A 180 13.78 7.89 11.18
CA SER A 180 13.76 9.15 10.43
C SER A 180 13.02 8.96 9.10
N PRO A 181 12.00 9.77 8.81
CA PRO A 181 11.24 9.62 7.57
C PRO A 181 11.88 10.36 6.40
N ILE A 182 11.68 9.81 5.20
CA ILE A 182 11.79 10.55 3.95
C ILE A 182 10.58 10.25 3.08
N ASP A 183 9.88 11.31 2.68
CA ASP A 183 8.76 11.25 1.74
C ASP A 183 9.28 11.44 0.31
N LEU A 184 8.96 10.51 -0.57
CA LEU A 184 9.41 10.49 -1.94
C LEU A 184 8.24 10.44 -2.92
N ILE A 185 8.44 11.09 -4.06
CA ILE A 185 7.60 10.98 -5.25
C ILE A 185 8.48 10.47 -6.39
N GLU A 186 8.00 9.46 -7.09
CA GLU A 186 8.52 9.07 -8.39
C GLU A 186 7.66 9.72 -9.47
N ALA A 187 8.30 10.48 -10.34
CA ALA A 187 7.71 11.06 -11.54
C ALA A 187 8.35 10.41 -12.76
N SER A 188 7.62 9.50 -13.42
CA SER A 188 8.13 8.70 -14.52
C SER A 188 7.65 9.27 -15.85
N ASP A 189 8.61 9.70 -16.69
CA ASP A 189 8.37 10.17 -18.06
C ASP A 189 8.25 8.99 -19.04
N GLY A 190 8.78 7.83 -18.67
CA GLY A 190 8.70 6.58 -19.43
C GLY A 190 9.24 5.41 -18.62
N PHE A 191 9.28 4.22 -19.24
CA PHE A 191 9.68 2.97 -18.55
C PHE A 191 11.10 2.97 -17.94
N TYR A 192 12.00 3.79 -18.48
CA TYR A 192 13.42 3.83 -18.06
C TYR A 192 13.86 5.20 -17.59
N THR A 193 12.95 6.17 -17.53
CA THR A 193 13.28 7.57 -17.24
C THR A 193 12.38 8.07 -16.15
N LYS A 194 12.96 8.34 -14.98
CA LYS A 194 12.24 8.81 -13.80
C LYS A 194 12.99 9.92 -13.09
N THR A 195 12.23 10.80 -12.47
CA THR A 195 12.72 11.84 -11.56
C THR A 195 12.17 11.55 -10.17
N TYR A 196 13.06 11.41 -9.19
CA TYR A 196 12.64 11.33 -7.80
C TYR A 196 12.58 12.72 -7.19
N LEU A 197 11.51 13.02 -6.47
CA LEU A 197 11.35 14.24 -5.70
C LEU A 197 11.25 13.90 -4.22
N GLN A 198 11.93 14.69 -3.38
CA GLN A 198 11.73 14.65 -1.94
C GLN A 198 10.65 15.65 -1.56
N VAL A 199 9.66 15.21 -0.79
CA VAL A 199 8.65 16.10 -0.23
C VAL A 199 9.16 16.65 1.10
N SER A 200 9.21 17.98 1.19
CA SER A 200 9.57 18.68 2.41
C SER A 200 8.44 18.62 3.44
N SER A 201 8.75 18.85 4.72
CA SER A 201 7.76 18.97 5.79
C SER A 201 6.74 20.09 5.56
N GLU A 202 7.07 21.07 4.70
CA GLU A 202 6.18 22.18 4.30
C GLU A 202 5.28 21.81 3.10
N GLY A 203 5.34 20.58 2.60
CA GLY A 203 4.49 20.06 1.52
C GLY A 203 5.02 20.28 0.10
N GLY A 204 6.11 21.04 -0.07
CA GLY A 204 6.73 21.24 -1.37
C GLY A 204 7.60 20.06 -1.80
N ALA A 205 7.44 19.59 -3.04
CA ALA A 205 8.28 18.55 -3.65
C ALA A 205 9.47 19.17 -4.41
N LYS A 206 10.69 18.67 -4.16
CA LYS A 206 11.92 19.12 -4.82
C LYS A 206 12.63 17.96 -5.51
N PRO A 207 13.02 18.08 -6.78
CA PRO A 207 13.79 17.04 -7.47
C PRO A 207 15.10 16.72 -6.74
N LEU A 208 15.40 15.43 -6.65
CA LEU A 208 16.69 14.93 -6.19
C LEU A 208 17.67 14.92 -7.37
N ASN A 209 18.95 15.19 -7.07
CA ASN A 209 20.01 15.15 -8.05
C ASN A 209 20.50 13.70 -8.26
N LEU A 210 19.62 12.84 -8.75
CA LEU A 210 19.89 11.44 -9.08
C LEU A 210 19.87 11.26 -10.61
N PRO A 211 20.63 10.30 -11.15
CA PRO A 211 20.49 9.90 -12.56
C PRO A 211 19.05 9.48 -12.87
N ASN A 212 18.57 9.81 -14.07
CA ASN A 212 17.19 9.53 -14.45
C ASN A 212 16.92 8.06 -14.82
N ASP A 213 17.97 7.25 -14.90
CA ASP A 213 17.95 5.81 -15.20
C ASP A 213 18.23 4.95 -13.95
N CYS A 214 18.26 5.55 -12.76
CA CYS A 214 18.46 4.83 -11.51
C CYS A 214 17.15 4.43 -10.82
N ASP A 215 17.24 3.44 -9.94
CA ASP A 215 16.16 3.01 -9.05
C ASP A 215 16.53 3.29 -7.59
N VAL A 216 15.63 3.92 -6.84
CA VAL A 216 15.78 4.07 -5.39
C VAL A 216 15.19 2.82 -4.74
N VAL A 217 16.05 2.01 -4.14
CA VAL A 217 15.69 0.71 -3.54
C VAL A 217 15.69 0.72 -2.02
N GLY A 218 16.17 1.80 -1.39
CA GLY A 218 16.08 1.94 0.06
C GLY A 218 16.54 3.28 0.63
N TYR A 219 16.45 3.37 1.95
CA TYR A 219 16.90 4.51 2.74
C TYR A 219 17.60 4.02 4.00
N LEU A 220 18.87 4.38 4.16
CA LEU A 220 19.72 3.92 5.25
C LEU A 220 20.56 5.07 5.80
N ALA A 221 20.46 5.30 7.11
CA ALA A 221 21.27 6.28 7.83
C ALA A 221 21.28 7.68 7.18
N GLY A 222 20.12 8.15 6.73
CA GLY A 222 20.01 9.46 6.08
C GLY A 222 20.31 9.48 4.57
N HIS A 223 20.64 8.35 3.97
CA HIS A 223 21.03 8.26 2.56
C HIS A 223 20.10 7.35 1.75
N LEU A 224 19.78 7.78 0.53
CA LEU A 224 19.07 6.94 -0.45
C LEU A 224 20.06 5.98 -1.10
N CYS A 225 19.60 4.75 -1.32
CA CYS A 225 20.35 3.66 -1.91
C CYS A 225 19.72 3.21 -3.22
#